data_AF-A0AB39D317-F1
#
_entry.id   AF-A0AB39D317-F1
#
_cell.length_a   1.000
_cell.length_b   1.000
_cell.length_c   1.000
_cell.angle_alpha   90.00
_cell.angle_beta   90.00
_cell.angle_gamma   90.00
#
_symmetry.space_group_name_H-M   'P 1'
#
loop_
_entity.id
_entity.type
_entity.pdbx_description
1 polymer ?
#
loop_
_entity_poly.entity_id
_entity_poly.type
_entity_poly.pdbx_seq_one_letter_code
_entity_poly.pdbx_strand_id
1 'polypeptide(L)' 'MKIKSITSQHRRDFTAVYECQHCGHEQKGDGYDDAYFHEKVIPAMKCASCGKSGNEVTSAPSVPAHAVL' A
#
# COMPACT_ATOMS: atom_id res chain seq x y z
N MET A 1 -0.89 -7.23 0.44
CA MET A 1 -1.96 -6.37 1.01
C MET A 1 -2.48 -5.43 -0.09
N LYS A 2 -3.59 -4.71 0.13
CA LYS A 2 -4.02 -3.54 -0.68
C LYS A 2 -4.26 -2.33 0.22
N ILE A 3 -4.08 -1.11 -0.30
CA ILE A 3 -4.52 0.10 0.41
C ILE A 3 -6.06 0.15 0.35
N LYS A 4 -6.72 0.21 1.51
CA LYS A 4 -8.15 0.49 1.63
C LYS A 4 -8.40 1.99 1.71
N SER A 5 -7.64 2.70 2.53
CA SER A 5 -7.68 4.16 2.62
C SER A 5 -6.38 4.73 3.16
N ILE A 6 -5.97 5.89 2.65
CA ILE A 6 -4.90 6.71 3.24
C ILE A 6 -5.55 7.62 4.29
N THR A 7 -5.05 7.59 5.52
CA THR A 7 -5.62 8.33 6.67
C THR A 7 -4.89 9.63 6.96
N SER A 8 -3.61 9.70 6.60
CA SER A 8 -2.78 10.89 6.72
C SER A 8 -1.67 10.79 5.67
N GLN A 9 -1.29 11.93 5.10
CA GLN A 9 -0.17 12.01 4.17
C GLN A 9 0.57 13.34 4.40
N HIS A 10 1.89 13.27 4.47
CA HIS A 10 2.76 14.44 4.48
C HIS A 10 3.91 14.22 3.50
N ARG A 11 3.92 15.03 2.43
CA ARG A 11 4.81 14.81 1.27
C ARG A 11 4.58 13.42 0.68
N ARG A 12 5.64 12.59 0.62
CA ARG A 12 5.60 11.22 0.10
C ARG A 12 5.22 10.21 1.17
N ASP A 13 5.36 10.53 2.45
CA ASP A 13 5.06 9.58 3.51
C ASP A 13 3.58 9.61 3.84
N PHE A 14 2.99 8.44 4.09
CA PHE A 14 1.59 8.31 4.45
C PHE A 14 1.36 7.23 5.50
N THR A 15 0.25 7.36 6.23
CA THR A 15 -0.31 6.30 7.07
C THR A 15 -1.61 5.82 6.44
N ALA A 16 -1.77 4.52 6.25
CA ALA A 16 -2.91 3.90 5.59
C ALA A 16 -3.52 2.77 6.40
N VAL A 17 -4.78 2.48 6.10
CA VAL A 17 -5.43 1.21 6.42
C VAL A 17 -5.18 0.27 5.23
N TYR A 18 -4.49 -0.83 5.49
CA TYR A 18 -4.27 -1.90 4.54
C TYR A 18 -5.25 -3.03 4.78
N GLU A 19 -5.83 -3.56 3.72
CA GLU A 19 -6.74 -4.70 3.75
C GLU A 19 -6.08 -5.90 3.07
N CYS A 20 -6.24 -7.08 3.66
CA CYS A 20 -5.78 -8.33 3.04
C CYS A 20 -6.73 -8.73 1.91
N GLN A 21 -6.17 -8.91 0.69
CA GLN A 21 -6.93 -9.36 -0.49
C GLN A 21 -7.54 -10.77 -0.33
N HIS A 22 -7.09 -11.58 0.63
CA HIS A 22 -7.55 -12.97 0.82
C HIS A 22 -8.59 -13.13 1.93
N CYS A 23 -8.39 -12.49 3.07
CA CYS A 23 -9.24 -12.68 4.26
C CYS A 23 -9.93 -11.41 4.75
N GLY A 24 -9.71 -10.27 4.09
CA GLY A 24 -10.34 -8.99 4.47
C GLY A 24 -9.81 -8.38 5.78
N HIS A 25 -8.80 -8.97 6.43
CA HIS A 25 -8.23 -8.40 7.65
C HIS A 25 -7.61 -7.02 7.37
N GLU A 26 -7.93 -6.06 8.22
CA GLU A 26 -7.45 -4.67 8.14
C GLU A 26 -6.39 -4.38 9.19
N GLN A 27 -5.33 -3.71 8.78
CA GLN A 27 -4.26 -3.26 9.67
C GLN A 27 -3.80 -1.86 9.27
N LYS A 28 -3.48 -1.02 10.25
CA LYS A 28 -2.85 0.28 10.01
C LYS A 28 -1.35 0.10 9.80
N GLY A 29 -0.77 0.93 8.95
CA GLY A 29 0.68 1.01 8.82
C GLY A 29 1.10 2.21 7.99
N ASP A 30 2.40 2.46 7.99
CA ASP A 30 3.00 3.55 7.23
C ASP A 30 3.45 3.08 5.84
N GLY A 31 3.74 4.03 4.97
CA GLY A 31 4.21 3.80 3.62
C GLY A 31 4.72 5.07 2.97
N TYR A 32 5.26 4.92 1.77
CA TYR A 32 5.72 6.04 0.94
C TYR A 32 5.13 5.96 -0.46
N ASP A 33 4.76 7.11 -1.00
CA ASP A 33 3.99 7.29 -2.23
C ASP A 33 4.89 7.32 -3.47
N ASP A 34 5.52 6.17 -3.75
CA ASP A 34 6.30 5.94 -4.97
C ASP A 34 5.87 4.65 -5.71
N ALA A 35 6.37 4.48 -6.93
CA ALA A 35 6.01 3.32 -7.75
C ALA A 35 6.45 2.00 -7.13
N TYR A 36 7.64 1.94 -6.52
CA TYR A 36 8.17 0.69 -5.96
C TYR A 36 7.34 0.20 -4.76
N PHE A 37 6.94 1.10 -3.88
CA PHE A 37 6.11 0.76 -2.74
C PHE A 37 4.75 0.23 -3.15
N HIS A 38 4.11 0.90 -4.13
CA HIS A 38 2.80 0.53 -4.63
C HIS A 38 2.81 -0.77 -5.44
N GLU A 39 3.85 -1.00 -6.25
CA GLU A 39 3.91 -2.15 -7.16
C GLU A 39 4.58 -3.38 -6.57
N LYS A 40 5.52 -3.21 -5.63
CA LYS A 40 6.34 -4.31 -5.10
C LYS A 40 6.10 -4.53 -3.61
N VAL A 41 6.12 -3.47 -2.81
CA VAL A 41 6.07 -3.61 -1.35
C VAL A 41 4.67 -3.99 -0.87
N ILE A 42 3.64 -3.21 -1.23
CA ILE A 42 2.26 -3.43 -0.77
C ILE A 42 1.73 -4.83 -1.15
N PRO A 43 1.92 -5.33 -2.38
CA PRO A 43 1.56 -6.71 -2.70
C PRO A 43 2.32 -7.71 -1.82
N ALA A 44 3.66 -7.57 -1.70
CA ALA A 44 4.49 -8.49 -0.92
C ALA A 44 4.27 -8.48 0.60
N MET A 45 3.62 -7.45 1.16
CA MET A 45 3.29 -7.40 2.60
C MET A 45 2.46 -8.62 3.02
N LYS A 46 2.92 -9.31 4.07
CA LYS A 46 2.22 -10.44 4.69
C LYS A 46 1.10 -9.95 5.61
N CYS A 47 -0.08 -10.55 5.48
CA CYS A 47 -1.19 -10.32 6.39
C CYS A 47 -0.88 -10.89 7.78
N ALA A 48 -1.07 -10.11 8.85
CA ALA A 48 -0.87 -10.58 10.22
C ALA A 48 -1.84 -11.71 10.63
N SER A 49 -3.03 -11.76 10.02
CA SER A 49 -4.07 -12.76 10.35
C SER A 49 -3.88 -14.10 9.62
N CYS A 50 -3.61 -14.09 8.31
CA CYS A 50 -3.54 -15.32 7.51
C CYS A 50 -2.15 -15.65 6.93
N GLY A 51 -1.17 -14.77 7.11
CA GLY A 51 0.21 -14.95 6.63
C GLY A 51 0.42 -14.81 5.12
N LYS A 52 -0.66 -14.67 4.33
CA LYS A 52 -0.58 -14.54 2.87
C LYS A 52 -0.23 -13.11 2.44
N SER A 53 0.47 -12.98 1.33
CA SER A 53 0.72 -11.72 0.62
C SER A 53 -0.34 -11.46 -0.46
N GLY A 54 -0.46 -10.21 -0.89
CA GLY A 54 -1.26 -9.86 -2.07
C GLY A 54 -0.46 -10.16 -3.34
N ASN A 55 -1.11 -10.75 -4.34
CA ASN A 55 -0.45 -11.08 -5.61
C ASN A 55 -0.73 -10.05 -6.70
N GLU A 56 -1.56 -9.04 -6.39
CA GLU A 56 -2.05 -8.07 -7.35
C GLU A 56 -1.71 -6.64 -6.91
N VAL A 57 -1.25 -5.83 -7.87
CA VAL A 57 -1.04 -4.39 -7.69
C VAL A 57 -2.38 -3.68 -7.81
N THR A 58 -2.77 -2.95 -6.76
CA THR A 58 -4.09 -2.28 -6.70
C THR A 58 -4.00 -0.79 -6.41
N SER A 59 -2.80 -0.24 -6.30
CA SER A 59 -2.57 1.18 -6.03
C SER A 59 -1.44 1.68 -6.90
N ALA A 60 -1.41 2.99 -7.12
CA ALA A 60 -0.37 3.71 -7.85
C ALA A 60 0.00 4.99 -7.08
N PRO A 61 1.21 5.52 -7.25
CA PRO A 61 1.61 6.74 -6.57
C PRO A 61 0.75 7.94 -7.00
N SER A 62 0.48 8.87 -6.09
CA SER A 62 -0.35 10.06 -6.36
C SER A 62 0.28 11.01 -7.38
N VAL A 63 1.61 11.09 -7.41
CA VAL A 63 2.38 11.81 -8.43
C VAL A 63 3.19 10.80 -9.26
N PRO A 64 2.98 10.74 -10.59
CA PRO A 64 3.70 9.81 -11.46
C PRO A 64 5.21 10.02 -11.39
N ALA A 65 5.98 8.93 -11.47
CA ALA A 65 7.45 8.97 -11.45
C ALA A 65 8.05 9.84 -12.59
N HIS A 66 7.33 10.01 -13.69
CA HIS A 66 7.74 10.82 -14.84
C HIS A 66 7.29 12.29 -14.76
N ALA A 67 6.53 12.67 -13.73
CA ALA A 67 5.98 14.02 -13.55
C ALA A 67 6.85 14.91 -12.65
N VAL A 68 8.17 14.64 -12.58
CA VAL A 68 9.13 15.55 -11.93
C VAL A 68 9.21 16.82 -12.77
N LEU A 69 8.51 17.87 -12.35
CA LEU A 69 8.67 19.24 -12.84
C LEU A 69 10.04 19.80 -12.45
#